data_AF-A0A379AL45-F1
#
_entry.id   AF-A0A379AL45-F1
#
_cell.length_a   1.000
_cell.length_b   1.000
_cell.length_c   1.000
_cell.angle_alpha   90.00
_cell.angle_beta   90.00
_cell.angle_gamma   90.00
#
_symmetry.space_group_name_H-M   'P 1'
#
loop_
_entity.id
_entity.type
_entity.pdbx_description
1 polymer ?
#
loop_
_entity_poly.entity_id
_entity_poly.type
_entity_poly.pdbx_seq_one_letter_code
_entity_poly.pdbx_strand_id
1 'polypeptide(L)'
;MKKPGFYLSEQDYIADLRAATNMEEHHRFPLTYIMEAADDISYCIADLDDAVEKDIFNVESLYEFLNKAWGPVKNNDAFSRTIGEAWREACSKKRRSRSDQFFMSLRVNVQSVLVSYAVKRFVDNLPAIFDGSFNHALLEDEGEEGRLLQLFKTVARQQVFNHSEVEQLELQGYRVIKGLLEIYQPLMRLNYEAFTTLINEDFLRQHPIETRLFHKLSGKHRKAYLHKMRNLVVEHKYQRLLWERYYRFRLIQDYISGMTDLYAWDEYRRLMAVE
;
A
#
# COMPACT_ATOMS: atom_id res chain seq x y z
N MET A 1 3.06 -14.07 -10.23
CA MET A 1 2.38 -12.87 -9.64
C MET A 1 2.28 -13.04 -8.13
N LYS A 2 2.82 -12.10 -7.34
CA LYS A 2 2.73 -12.13 -5.85
C LYS A 2 1.40 -11.55 -5.32
N LYS A 3 0.79 -10.58 -6.03
CA LYS A 3 -0.48 -9.92 -5.68
C LYS A 3 -1.27 -9.56 -6.95
N PRO A 4 -2.62 -9.40 -6.89
CA PRO A 4 -3.40 -8.89 -8.02
C PRO A 4 -3.00 -7.45 -8.37
N GLY A 5 -2.78 -7.16 -9.66
CA GLY A 5 -2.33 -5.84 -10.13
C GLY A 5 -3.44 -4.95 -10.74
N PHE A 6 -4.58 -5.52 -11.11
CA PHE A 6 -5.73 -4.81 -11.66
C PHE A 6 -7.01 -5.59 -11.42
N TYR A 7 -8.17 -4.92 -11.48
CA TYR A 7 -9.46 -5.59 -11.35
C TYR A 7 -10.05 -5.91 -12.72
N LEU A 8 -11.06 -6.79 -12.73
CA LEU A 8 -11.81 -7.14 -13.93
C LEU A 8 -12.40 -5.90 -14.65
N SER A 9 -12.79 -4.86 -13.92
CA SER A 9 -13.30 -3.59 -14.47
C SER A 9 -12.29 -2.82 -15.34
N GLU A 10 -11.00 -3.12 -15.19
CA GLU A 10 -9.88 -2.48 -15.91
C GLU A 10 -9.24 -3.42 -16.94
N GLN A 11 -9.78 -4.62 -17.17
CA GLN A 11 -9.20 -5.59 -18.11
C GLN A 11 -8.95 -5.00 -19.51
N ASP A 12 -9.95 -4.32 -20.08
CA ASP A 12 -9.84 -3.72 -21.42
C ASP A 12 -8.77 -2.61 -21.44
N TYR A 13 -8.76 -1.76 -20.41
CA TYR A 13 -7.74 -0.71 -20.28
C TYR A 13 -6.33 -1.29 -20.17
N ILE A 14 -6.16 -2.40 -19.43
CA ILE A 14 -4.87 -3.08 -19.31
C ILE A 14 -4.49 -3.78 -20.62
N ALA A 15 -5.44 -4.28 -21.40
CA ALA A 15 -5.17 -4.79 -22.74
C ALA A 15 -4.67 -3.67 -23.68
N ASP A 16 -5.33 -2.51 -23.67
CA ASP A 16 -4.91 -1.34 -24.44
C ASP A 16 -3.53 -0.82 -23.97
N LEU A 17 -3.30 -0.78 -22.66
CA LEU A 17 -2.01 -0.39 -22.08
C LEU A 17 -0.89 -1.32 -22.53
N ARG A 18 -1.12 -2.65 -22.48
CA ARG A 18 -0.15 -3.65 -22.96
C ARG A 18 0.18 -3.46 -24.44
N ALA A 19 -0.84 -3.24 -25.27
CA ALA A 19 -0.64 -2.99 -26.69
C ALA A 19 0.14 -1.69 -26.96
N ALA A 20 -0.14 -0.63 -26.21
CA ALA A 20 0.53 0.66 -26.33
C ALA A 20 2.00 0.64 -25.85
N THR A 21 2.34 -0.27 -24.93
CA THR A 21 3.70 -0.40 -24.37
C THR A 21 4.47 -1.59 -24.92
N ASN A 22 3.91 -2.33 -25.88
CA ASN A 22 4.49 -3.56 -26.43
C ASN A 22 4.84 -4.59 -25.34
N MET A 23 3.98 -4.72 -24.34
CA MET A 23 4.19 -5.63 -23.21
C MET A 23 3.41 -6.93 -23.38
N GLU A 24 4.08 -8.04 -23.10
CA GLU A 24 3.46 -9.37 -23.05
C GLU A 24 2.55 -9.55 -21.82
N GLU A 25 1.72 -10.59 -21.87
CA GLU A 25 0.84 -10.94 -20.76
C GLU A 25 1.64 -11.31 -19.50
N HIS A 26 1.23 -10.71 -18.36
CA HIS A 26 1.88 -10.85 -17.05
C HIS A 26 3.29 -10.25 -16.92
N HIS A 27 3.79 -9.56 -17.95
CA HIS A 27 5.06 -8.84 -17.88
C HIS A 27 4.90 -7.48 -17.19
N ARG A 28 5.96 -7.01 -16.53
CA ARG A 28 5.98 -5.71 -15.83
C ARG A 28 6.68 -4.64 -16.65
N PHE A 29 6.27 -3.39 -16.44
CA PHE A 29 6.88 -2.28 -17.15
C PHE A 29 8.27 -1.99 -16.56
N PRO A 30 9.33 -1.80 -17.38
CA PRO A 30 10.72 -1.79 -16.88
C PRO A 30 11.02 -0.77 -15.78
N LEU A 31 10.35 0.38 -15.77
CA LEU A 31 10.58 1.41 -14.75
C LEU A 31 9.89 1.11 -13.41
N THR A 32 8.98 0.12 -13.34
CA THR A 32 8.35 -0.26 -12.07
C THR A 32 9.37 -0.87 -11.11
N TYR A 33 10.41 -1.53 -11.62
CA TYR A 33 11.49 -2.08 -10.81
C TYR A 33 12.27 -0.99 -10.06
N ILE A 34 12.47 0.17 -10.69
CA ILE A 34 13.13 1.33 -10.06
C ILE A 34 12.22 1.91 -8.97
N MET A 35 10.93 2.07 -9.28
CA MET A 35 9.93 2.54 -8.32
C MET A 35 9.85 1.61 -7.10
N GLU A 36 9.76 0.29 -7.31
CA GLU A 36 9.71 -0.72 -6.24
C GLU A 36 10.97 -0.68 -5.37
N ALA A 37 12.16 -0.54 -5.97
CA ALA A 37 13.40 -0.42 -5.20
C ALA A 37 13.49 0.88 -4.38
N ALA A 38 13.02 2.00 -4.94
CA ALA A 38 12.99 3.27 -4.23
C ALA A 38 12.02 3.22 -3.02
N ASP A 39 10.88 2.54 -3.20
CA ASP A 39 9.88 2.29 -2.15
C ASP A 39 10.50 1.49 -0.99
N ASP A 40 11.11 0.35 -1.30
CA ASP A 40 11.77 -0.53 -0.33
C ASP A 40 12.87 0.19 0.48
N ILE A 41 13.68 1.04 -0.17
CA ILE A 41 14.77 1.78 0.49
C ILE A 41 14.23 2.89 1.41
N SER A 42 13.16 3.55 1.00
CA SER A 42 12.65 4.73 1.74
C SER A 42 11.87 4.32 2.98
N TYR A 43 10.97 3.34 2.86
CA TYR A 43 10.12 2.92 3.98
C TYR A 43 10.89 2.22 5.09
N CYS A 44 11.91 1.41 4.76
CA CYS A 44 12.63 0.64 5.77
C CYS A 44 13.39 1.49 6.80
N ILE A 45 13.80 2.70 6.42
CA ILE A 45 14.46 3.65 7.33
C ILE A 45 13.41 4.53 8.04
N ALA A 46 12.40 4.99 7.30
CA ALA A 46 11.37 5.88 7.83
C ALA A 46 10.61 5.25 9.00
N ASP A 47 10.23 3.97 8.90
CA ASP A 47 9.50 3.27 9.97
C ASP A 47 10.30 3.20 11.28
N LEU A 48 11.63 3.11 11.20
CA LEU A 48 12.53 3.07 12.37
C LEU A 48 12.76 4.47 12.95
N ASP A 49 12.82 5.49 12.09
CA ASP A 49 12.94 6.91 12.47
C ASP A 49 11.69 7.34 13.24
N ASP A 50 10.50 7.07 12.68
CA ASP A 50 9.21 7.33 13.29
C ASP A 50 9.02 6.59 14.63
N ALA A 51 9.55 5.37 14.74
CA ALA A 51 9.46 4.60 15.98
C ALA A 51 10.29 5.23 17.12
N VAL A 52 11.44 5.83 16.79
CA VAL A 52 12.24 6.57 17.77
C VAL A 52 11.59 7.91 18.10
N GLU A 53 10.99 8.60 17.13
CA GLU A 53 10.26 9.85 17.35
C GLU A 53 9.00 9.65 18.22
N LYS A 54 8.33 8.50 18.09
CA LYS A 54 7.16 8.11 18.92
C LYS A 54 7.54 7.52 20.28
N ASP A 55 8.80 7.60 20.69
CA ASP A 55 9.32 7.08 21.96
C ASP A 55 9.04 5.58 22.18
N ILE A 56 8.88 4.78 21.12
CA ILE A 56 8.72 3.32 21.24
C ILE A 56 10.01 2.69 21.81
N PHE A 57 11.15 3.19 21.35
CA PHE A 57 12.48 2.91 21.90
C PHE A 57 13.44 4.05 21.55
N ASN A 58 14.55 4.15 22.28
CA ASN A 58 15.57 5.15 21.98
C ASN A 58 16.58 4.65 20.93
N VAL A 59 17.40 5.57 20.41
CA VAL A 59 18.40 5.28 19.37
C VAL A 59 19.49 4.29 19.82
N GLU A 60 19.80 4.22 21.12
CA GLU A 60 20.77 3.24 21.67
C GLU A 60 20.22 1.82 21.61
N SER A 61 18.97 1.63 22.07
CA SER A 61 18.27 0.36 21.97
C SER A 61 18.09 -0.09 20.53
N LEU A 62 17.77 0.84 19.61
CA LEU A 62 17.69 0.53 18.17
C LEU A 62 19.02 -0.03 17.64
N TYR A 63 20.15 0.60 17.98
CA TYR A 63 21.47 0.11 17.57
C TYR A 63 21.75 -1.29 18.13
N GLU A 64 21.40 -1.56 19.38
CA GLU A 64 21.53 -2.89 19.98
C GLU A 64 20.68 -3.94 19.27
N PHE A 65 19.43 -3.62 18.92
CA PHE A 65 18.54 -4.51 18.15
C PHE A 65 19.11 -4.82 16.77
N LEU A 66 19.59 -3.79 16.06
CA LEU A 66 20.23 -3.96 14.75
C LEU A 66 21.49 -4.81 14.84
N ASN A 67 22.35 -4.58 15.82
CA ASN A 67 23.57 -5.35 16.03
C ASN A 67 23.27 -6.81 16.37
N LYS A 68 22.28 -7.06 17.25
CA LYS A 68 21.85 -8.41 17.62
C LYS A 68 21.26 -9.18 16.44
N ALA A 69 20.43 -8.52 15.62
CA ALA A 69 19.82 -9.14 14.46
C ALA A 69 20.81 -9.36 13.30
N TRP A 70 21.87 -8.55 13.20
CA TRP A 70 22.95 -8.76 12.23
C TRP A 70 23.90 -9.90 12.63
N GLY A 71 24.16 -10.09 13.91
CA GLY A 71 25.11 -11.11 14.40
C GLY A 71 26.56 -10.65 14.27
N PRO A 72 27.54 -11.56 14.06
CA PRO A 72 28.96 -11.21 14.09
C PRO A 72 29.34 -10.28 12.93
N VAL A 73 29.64 -9.02 13.27
CA VAL A 73 30.07 -7.99 12.32
C VAL A 73 31.46 -8.34 11.78
N LYS A 74 31.59 -8.38 10.46
CA LYS A 74 32.90 -8.55 9.79
C LYS A 74 33.45 -7.18 9.42
N ASN A 75 34.78 -7.06 9.38
CA ASN A 75 35.41 -5.82 8.91
C ASN A 75 34.96 -5.50 7.48
N ASN A 76 34.46 -4.28 7.27
CA ASN A 76 33.97 -3.76 6.00
C ASN A 76 32.69 -4.42 5.45
N ASP A 77 31.92 -5.12 6.29
CA ASP A 77 30.59 -5.60 5.89
C ASP A 77 29.59 -4.44 5.70
N ALA A 78 28.44 -4.73 5.07
CA ALA A 78 27.40 -3.73 4.83
C ALA A 78 26.94 -3.02 6.12
N PHE A 79 26.89 -3.73 7.26
CA PHE A 79 26.53 -3.14 8.56
C PHE A 79 27.57 -2.11 9.03
N SER A 80 28.86 -2.46 8.97
CA SER A 80 29.97 -1.60 9.38
C SER A 80 30.01 -0.30 8.57
N ARG A 81 29.84 -0.41 7.25
CA ARG A 81 29.82 0.72 6.30
C ARG A 81 28.57 1.61 6.43
N THR A 82 27.47 1.08 6.99
CA THR A 82 26.21 1.82 7.11
C THR A 82 25.91 2.19 8.55
N ILE A 83 25.31 1.28 9.30
CA ILE A 83 24.85 1.45 10.69
C ILE A 83 26.03 1.74 11.62
N GLY A 84 27.15 1.03 11.47
CA GLY A 84 28.34 1.21 12.32
C GLY A 84 29.02 2.56 12.13
N GLU A 85 29.08 3.07 10.90
CA GLU A 85 29.55 4.43 10.61
C GLU A 85 28.59 5.49 11.16
N ALA A 86 27.30 5.35 10.91
CA ALA A 86 26.27 6.26 11.41
C ALA A 86 26.31 6.38 12.95
N TRP A 87 26.49 5.24 13.64
CA TRP A 87 26.63 5.21 15.10
C TRP A 87 27.88 5.96 15.59
N ARG A 88 29.04 5.72 14.97
CA ARG A 88 30.30 6.42 15.31
C ARG A 88 30.19 7.93 15.10
N GLU A 89 29.52 8.36 14.03
CA GLU A 89 29.29 9.78 13.79
C GLU A 89 28.35 10.41 14.84
N ALA A 90 27.28 9.70 15.20
CA ALA A 90 26.33 10.15 16.21
C ALA A 90 26.96 10.27 17.61
N CYS A 91 27.91 9.39 17.96
CA CYS A 91 28.64 9.47 19.23
C CYS A 91 29.71 10.59 19.27
N SER A 92 30.31 10.94 18.12
CA SER A 92 31.43 11.88 18.06
C SER A 92 31.02 13.35 17.89
N LYS A 93 29.94 13.63 17.15
CA LYS A 93 29.51 15.00 16.81
C LYS A 93 28.50 15.52 17.85
N LYS A 94 28.89 16.49 18.68
CA LYS A 94 28.02 17.13 19.71
C LYS A 94 27.13 18.28 19.21
N ARG A 95 26.94 18.45 17.90
CA ARG A 95 26.24 19.62 17.33
C ARG A 95 24.70 19.49 17.29
N ARG A 96 24.16 18.27 17.36
CA ARG A 96 22.71 17.97 17.28
C ARG A 96 22.33 16.86 18.27
N SER A 97 21.03 16.57 18.38
CA SER A 97 20.55 15.38 19.09
C SER A 97 21.19 14.12 18.47
N ARG A 98 21.42 13.10 19.31
CA ARG A 98 22.07 11.85 18.90
C ARG A 98 21.22 11.09 17.88
N SER A 99 19.90 11.09 18.05
CA SER A 99 18.93 10.48 17.14
C SER A 99 18.99 11.14 15.76
N ASP A 100 18.88 12.47 15.67
CA ASP A 100 18.86 13.17 14.38
C ASP A 100 20.17 12.96 13.61
N GLN A 101 21.30 12.99 14.32
CA GLN A 101 22.59 12.76 13.70
C GLN A 101 22.73 11.31 13.21
N PHE A 102 22.23 10.33 13.98
CA PHE A 102 22.24 8.93 13.60
C PHE A 102 21.40 8.69 12.36
N PHE A 103 20.12 9.08 12.34
CA PHE A 103 19.23 8.85 11.20
C PHE A 103 19.66 9.62 9.95
N MET A 104 20.19 10.83 10.09
CA MET A 104 20.75 11.57 8.95
C MET A 104 21.93 10.83 8.32
N SER A 105 22.91 10.38 9.12
CA SER A 105 24.07 9.63 8.60
C SER A 105 23.66 8.24 8.10
N LEU A 106 22.76 7.55 8.79
CA LEU A 106 22.24 6.24 8.39
C LEU A 106 21.56 6.33 7.02
N ARG A 107 20.68 7.32 6.83
CA ARG A 107 19.95 7.51 5.57
C ARG A 107 20.90 7.70 4.39
N VAL A 108 21.92 8.55 4.55
CA VAL A 108 22.92 8.79 3.50
C VAL A 108 23.71 7.51 3.19
N ASN A 109 24.19 6.81 4.22
CA ASN A 109 25.03 5.63 4.02
C ASN A 109 24.25 4.47 3.39
N VAL A 110 23.04 4.20 3.89
CA VAL A 110 22.18 3.14 3.37
C VAL A 110 21.74 3.45 1.94
N GLN A 111 21.33 4.69 1.64
CA GLN A 111 20.99 5.08 0.27
C GLN A 111 22.17 4.92 -0.68
N SER A 112 23.37 5.33 -0.28
CA SER A 112 24.58 5.20 -1.11
C SER A 112 24.85 3.74 -1.48
N VAL A 113 24.76 2.82 -0.52
CA VAL A 113 24.99 1.38 -0.74
C VAL A 113 23.86 0.75 -1.56
N LEU A 114 22.60 0.91 -1.13
CA LEU A 114 21.45 0.23 -1.75
C LEU A 114 21.11 0.77 -3.14
N VAL A 115 21.25 2.08 -3.38
CA VAL A 115 21.01 2.66 -4.71
C VAL A 115 22.08 2.19 -5.69
N SER A 116 23.36 2.21 -5.30
CA SER A 116 24.45 1.70 -6.14
C SER A 116 24.23 0.23 -6.50
N TYR A 117 23.76 -0.56 -5.55
CA TYR A 117 23.41 -1.96 -5.76
C TYR A 117 22.21 -2.15 -6.70
N ALA A 118 21.12 -1.41 -6.48
CA ALA A 118 19.93 -1.45 -7.32
C ALA A 118 20.26 -1.07 -8.77
N VAL A 119 21.07 -0.03 -8.98
CA VAL A 119 21.54 0.39 -10.31
C VAL A 119 22.33 -0.73 -10.97
N LYS A 120 23.28 -1.34 -10.26
CA LYS A 120 24.07 -2.46 -10.79
C LYS A 120 23.17 -3.63 -11.19
N ARG A 121 22.25 -4.06 -10.31
CA ARG A 121 21.32 -5.16 -10.60
C ARG A 121 20.39 -4.85 -11.77
N PHE A 122 19.94 -3.61 -11.89
CA PHE A 122 19.12 -3.17 -13.01
C PHE A 122 19.87 -3.26 -14.35
N VAL A 123 21.13 -2.81 -14.38
CA VAL A 123 21.97 -2.87 -15.59
C VAL A 123 22.34 -4.32 -15.93
N ASP A 124 22.73 -5.11 -14.94
CA ASP A 124 23.14 -6.52 -15.13
C ASP A 124 21.99 -7.39 -15.68
N ASN A 125 20.75 -7.08 -15.31
CA ASN A 125 19.55 -7.81 -15.73
C ASN A 125 18.70 -7.04 -16.75
N LEU A 126 19.28 -6.02 -17.40
CA LEU A 126 18.54 -5.11 -18.29
C LEU A 126 17.74 -5.84 -19.39
N PRO A 127 18.23 -6.91 -20.03
CA PRO A 127 17.44 -7.62 -21.04
C PRO A 127 16.14 -8.21 -20.48
N ALA A 128 16.21 -8.89 -19.33
CA ALA A 128 15.04 -9.50 -18.69
C ALA A 128 14.09 -8.46 -18.09
N ILE A 129 14.64 -7.35 -17.58
CA ILE A 129 13.85 -6.24 -17.05
C ILE A 129 13.12 -5.50 -18.17
N PHE A 130 13.78 -5.28 -19.31
CA PHE A 130 13.20 -4.62 -20.47
C PHE A 130 12.09 -5.47 -21.10
N ASP A 131 12.31 -6.79 -21.19
CA ASP A 131 11.29 -7.75 -21.59
C ASP A 131 10.12 -7.81 -20.59
N GLY A 132 10.37 -7.55 -19.30
CA GLY A 132 9.37 -7.56 -18.23
C GLY A 132 9.11 -8.94 -17.62
N SER A 133 9.92 -9.94 -18.00
CA SER A 133 9.89 -11.32 -17.45
C SER A 133 10.70 -11.48 -16.17
N PHE A 134 11.44 -10.45 -15.73
CA PHE A 134 12.22 -10.49 -14.50
C PHE A 134 11.32 -10.64 -13.25
N ASN A 135 11.24 -11.85 -12.70
CA ASN A 135 10.30 -12.19 -11.62
C ASN A 135 10.90 -12.06 -10.20
N HIS A 136 11.91 -11.21 -10.03
CA HIS A 136 12.54 -10.90 -8.74
C HIS A 136 12.52 -9.38 -8.51
N ALA A 137 12.57 -8.94 -7.25
CA ALA A 137 12.81 -7.52 -6.96
C ALA A 137 14.31 -7.20 -7.08
N LEU A 138 14.65 -5.93 -7.32
CA LEU A 138 16.07 -5.51 -7.47
C LEU A 138 16.91 -5.73 -6.19
N LEU A 139 16.24 -5.72 -5.03
CA LEU A 139 16.87 -5.82 -3.70
C LEU A 139 16.57 -7.16 -3.00
N GLU A 140 15.93 -8.11 -3.68
CA GLU A 140 15.55 -9.41 -3.12
C GLU A 140 16.55 -10.48 -3.58
N ASP A 141 17.74 -10.47 -2.97
CA ASP A 141 18.78 -11.49 -3.17
C ASP A 141 19.56 -11.83 -1.88
N GLU A 142 20.42 -12.84 -1.98
CA GLU A 142 21.28 -13.31 -0.89
C GLU A 142 22.52 -12.43 -0.65
N GLY A 143 22.60 -11.25 -1.31
CA GLY A 143 23.68 -10.30 -1.14
C GLY A 143 23.74 -9.67 0.26
N GLU A 144 24.84 -8.99 0.57
CA GLU A 144 24.97 -8.25 1.84
C GLU A 144 23.94 -7.10 1.91
N GLU A 145 23.62 -6.52 0.76
CA GLU A 145 22.66 -5.42 0.58
C GLU A 145 21.22 -5.89 0.77
N GLY A 146 20.84 -7.04 0.19
CA GLY A 146 19.55 -7.67 0.44
C GLY A 146 19.38 -8.05 1.91
N ARG A 147 20.44 -8.59 2.53
CA ARG A 147 20.47 -8.88 3.97
C ARG A 147 20.30 -7.62 4.83
N LEU A 148 20.90 -6.50 4.45
CA LEU A 148 20.74 -5.21 5.15
C LEU A 148 19.29 -4.72 5.11
N LEU A 149 18.62 -4.84 3.96
CA LEU A 149 17.20 -4.49 3.86
C LEU A 149 16.33 -5.42 4.72
N GLN A 150 16.61 -6.73 4.70
CA GLN A 150 15.90 -7.70 5.54
C GLN A 150 16.13 -7.45 7.03
N LEU A 151 17.32 -6.96 7.42
CA LEU A 151 17.60 -6.56 8.80
C LEU A 151 16.63 -5.47 9.26
N PHE A 152 16.51 -4.37 8.50
CA PHE A 152 15.60 -3.27 8.84
C PHE A 152 14.15 -3.74 8.93
N LYS A 153 13.69 -4.52 7.93
CA LYS A 153 12.34 -5.11 7.93
C LYS A 153 12.09 -6.01 9.14
N THR A 154 13.09 -6.79 9.55
CA THR A 154 12.99 -7.69 10.70
C THR A 154 12.90 -6.92 12.01
N VAL A 155 13.75 -5.90 12.21
CA VAL A 155 13.73 -5.06 13.41
C VAL A 155 12.43 -4.25 13.48
N ALA A 156 12.00 -3.64 12.38
CA ALA A 156 10.73 -2.93 12.31
C ALA A 156 9.56 -3.84 12.67
N ARG A 157 9.52 -5.06 12.12
CA ARG A 157 8.47 -6.03 12.46
C ARG A 157 8.49 -6.45 13.93
N GLN A 158 9.66 -6.69 14.50
CA GLN A 158 9.76 -7.19 15.88
C GLN A 158 9.45 -6.11 16.91
N GLN A 159 9.91 -4.88 16.68
CA GLN A 159 9.91 -3.83 17.69
C GLN A 159 8.90 -2.70 17.43
N VAL A 160 8.51 -2.47 16.17
CA VAL A 160 7.60 -1.38 15.78
C VAL A 160 6.19 -1.91 15.53
N PHE A 161 6.03 -2.87 14.62
CA PHE A 161 4.70 -3.35 14.21
C PHE A 161 3.99 -4.19 15.28
N ASN A 162 4.73 -4.84 16.19
CA ASN A 162 4.16 -5.57 17.33
C ASN A 162 3.90 -4.64 18.54
N HIS A 163 4.04 -3.33 18.41
CA HIS A 163 3.74 -2.41 19.49
C HIS A 163 2.22 -2.36 19.72
N SER A 164 1.78 -2.43 20.98
CA SER A 164 0.36 -2.56 21.32
C SER A 164 -0.50 -1.43 20.77
N GLU A 165 0.04 -0.22 20.67
CA GLU A 165 -0.69 0.91 20.07
C GLU A 165 -0.90 0.73 18.56
N VAL A 166 0.09 0.18 17.85
CA VAL A 166 -0.01 -0.08 16.40
C VAL A 166 -1.04 -1.19 16.17
N GLU A 167 -0.95 -2.29 16.91
CA GLU A 167 -1.94 -3.39 16.83
C GLU A 167 -3.36 -2.90 17.16
N GLN A 168 -3.51 -2.04 18.17
CA GLN A 168 -4.80 -1.48 18.53
C GLN A 168 -5.38 -0.61 17.41
N LEU A 169 -4.57 0.22 16.77
CA LEU A 169 -4.98 1.04 15.61
C LEU A 169 -5.38 0.16 14.42
N GLU A 170 -4.65 -0.92 14.15
CA GLU A 170 -5.00 -1.87 13.08
C GLU A 170 -6.33 -2.58 13.34
N LEU A 171 -6.57 -3.04 14.58
CA LEU A 171 -7.83 -3.66 14.98
C LEU A 171 -9.01 -2.68 14.89
N GLN A 172 -8.78 -1.43 15.28
CA GLN A 172 -9.73 -0.34 15.15
C GLN A 172 -10.07 -0.08 13.68
N GLY A 173 -9.06 0.09 12.82
CA GLY A 173 -9.23 0.28 11.38
C GLY A 173 -10.01 -0.87 10.73
N TYR A 174 -9.66 -2.12 11.05
CA TYR A 174 -10.39 -3.29 10.57
C TYR A 174 -11.87 -3.27 10.98
N ARG A 175 -12.17 -2.95 12.25
CA ARG A 175 -13.56 -2.89 12.73
C ARG A 175 -14.36 -1.79 12.04
N VAL A 176 -13.75 -0.63 11.81
CA VAL A 176 -14.36 0.52 11.13
C VAL A 176 -14.71 0.17 9.69
N ILE A 177 -13.76 -0.32 8.91
CA ILE A 177 -14.00 -0.67 7.50
C ILE A 177 -15.04 -1.78 7.37
N LYS A 178 -14.95 -2.82 8.22
CA LYS A 178 -15.97 -3.88 8.27
C LYS A 178 -17.35 -3.31 8.61
N GLY A 179 -17.44 -2.45 9.61
CA GLY A 179 -18.69 -1.82 10.03
C GLY A 179 -19.30 -0.93 8.95
N LEU A 180 -18.49 -0.14 8.24
CA LEU A 180 -18.95 0.64 7.09
C LEU A 180 -19.52 -0.26 5.99
N LEU A 181 -18.83 -1.35 5.64
CA LEU A 181 -19.35 -2.31 4.65
C LEU A 181 -20.68 -2.95 5.08
N GLU A 182 -20.84 -3.23 6.38
CA GLU A 182 -22.10 -3.71 6.97
C GLU A 182 -23.20 -2.64 6.85
N ILE A 183 -22.90 -1.37 7.13
CA ILE A 183 -23.86 -0.25 7.01
C ILE A 183 -24.34 -0.06 5.56
N TYR A 184 -23.44 -0.18 4.58
CA TYR A 184 -23.78 -0.05 3.16
C TYR A 184 -24.35 -1.34 2.52
N GLN A 185 -24.45 -2.44 3.28
CA GLN A 185 -25.00 -3.71 2.81
C GLN A 185 -26.42 -3.62 2.21
N PRO A 186 -27.36 -2.79 2.72
CA PRO A 186 -28.69 -2.66 2.11
C PRO A 186 -28.65 -2.27 0.62
N LEU A 187 -27.75 -1.36 0.23
CA LEU A 187 -27.56 -0.98 -1.18
C LEU A 187 -27.10 -2.16 -2.05
N MET A 188 -26.23 -3.01 -1.49
CA MET A 188 -25.72 -4.22 -2.14
C MET A 188 -26.79 -5.30 -2.29
N ARG A 189 -27.83 -5.28 -1.44
CA ARG A 189 -28.92 -6.26 -1.41
C ARG A 189 -30.14 -5.89 -2.26
N LEU A 190 -30.26 -4.63 -2.69
CA LEU A 190 -31.32 -4.21 -3.61
C LEU A 190 -31.33 -5.10 -4.87
N ASN A 191 -32.50 -5.35 -5.45
CA ASN A 191 -32.55 -6.00 -6.75
C ASN A 191 -32.11 -5.03 -7.87
N TYR A 192 -31.96 -5.52 -9.10
CA TYR A 192 -31.52 -4.72 -10.24
C TYR A 192 -32.48 -3.55 -10.52
N GLU A 193 -33.79 -3.80 -10.51
CA GLU A 193 -34.81 -2.78 -10.82
C GLU A 193 -34.82 -1.66 -9.80
N ALA A 194 -34.86 -1.99 -8.51
CA ALA A 194 -34.86 -1.03 -7.42
C ALA A 194 -33.60 -0.16 -7.41
N PHE A 195 -32.42 -0.75 -7.63
CA PHE A 195 -31.19 0.02 -7.70
C PHE A 195 -31.12 0.89 -8.97
N THR A 196 -31.67 0.40 -10.09
CA THR A 196 -31.78 1.17 -11.34
C THR A 196 -32.75 2.34 -11.21
N THR A 197 -33.86 2.18 -10.49
CA THR A 197 -34.74 3.30 -10.14
C THR A 197 -33.99 4.30 -9.27
N LEU A 198 -33.32 3.82 -8.22
CA LEU A 198 -32.59 4.67 -7.28
C LEU A 198 -31.47 5.48 -7.97
N ILE A 199 -30.68 4.88 -8.87
CA ILE A 199 -29.59 5.59 -9.55
C ILE A 199 -30.09 6.66 -10.53
N ASN A 200 -31.29 6.49 -11.11
CA ASN A 200 -31.84 7.39 -12.12
C ASN A 200 -32.75 8.47 -11.53
N GLU A 201 -33.56 8.12 -10.54
CA GLU A 201 -34.54 9.00 -9.90
C GLU A 201 -34.02 9.63 -8.60
N ASP A 202 -32.86 9.18 -8.10
CA ASP A 202 -32.26 9.61 -6.83
C ASP A 202 -33.16 9.40 -5.60
N PHE A 203 -34.20 8.58 -5.74
CA PHE A 203 -35.21 8.32 -4.72
C PHE A 203 -35.85 6.94 -4.90
N LEU A 204 -36.08 6.23 -3.79
CA LEU A 204 -36.83 4.96 -3.80
C LEU A 204 -37.86 4.95 -2.67
N ARG A 205 -39.15 5.09 -3.03
CA ARG A 205 -40.26 5.35 -2.09
C ARG A 205 -40.37 4.34 -0.93
N GLN A 206 -40.17 3.05 -1.22
CA GLN A 206 -40.29 1.97 -0.22
C GLN A 206 -38.99 1.74 0.58
N HIS A 207 -37.90 2.45 0.24
CA HIS A 207 -36.54 2.19 0.71
C HIS A 207 -35.85 3.50 1.16
N PRO A 208 -36.36 4.14 2.23
CA PRO A 208 -35.86 5.45 2.68
C PRO A 208 -34.43 5.38 3.23
N ILE A 209 -34.02 4.24 3.80
CA ILE A 209 -32.68 4.05 4.36
C ILE A 209 -31.66 3.95 3.23
N GLU A 210 -31.93 3.10 2.25
CA GLU A 210 -31.13 2.93 1.05
C GLU A 210 -31.01 4.24 0.28
N THR A 211 -32.10 4.99 0.14
CA THR A 211 -32.07 6.31 -0.52
C THR A 211 -31.08 7.25 0.18
N ARG A 212 -31.13 7.34 1.51
CA ARG A 212 -30.21 8.21 2.28
C ARG A 212 -28.75 7.73 2.23
N LEU A 213 -28.53 6.41 2.30
CA LEU A 213 -27.19 5.83 2.14
C LEU A 213 -26.64 6.09 0.73
N PHE A 214 -27.47 5.99 -0.29
CA PHE A 214 -27.09 6.28 -1.66
C PHE A 214 -26.64 7.73 -1.85
N HIS A 215 -27.29 8.69 -1.19
CA HIS A 215 -26.91 10.10 -1.22
C HIS A 215 -25.54 10.38 -0.60
N LYS A 216 -25.07 9.54 0.34
CA LYS A 216 -23.72 9.64 0.91
C LYS A 216 -22.62 9.22 -0.07
N LEU A 217 -22.94 8.40 -1.08
CA LEU A 217 -21.97 8.01 -2.09
C LEU A 217 -21.53 9.21 -2.92
N SER A 218 -20.21 9.38 -3.08
CA SER A 218 -19.65 10.48 -3.84
C SER A 218 -20.16 10.48 -5.29
N GLY A 219 -20.52 11.66 -5.80
CA GLY A 219 -21.03 11.82 -7.17
C GLY A 219 -20.06 11.30 -8.24
N LYS A 220 -18.75 11.33 -8.00
CA LYS A 220 -17.75 10.78 -8.93
C LYS A 220 -17.91 9.26 -9.13
N HIS A 221 -18.14 8.51 -8.05
CA HIS A 221 -18.29 7.06 -8.12
C HIS A 221 -19.63 6.67 -8.75
N ARG A 222 -20.71 7.40 -8.41
CA ARG A 222 -22.03 7.22 -9.04
C ARG A 222 -21.94 7.43 -10.57
N LYS A 223 -21.20 8.45 -11.02
CA LYS A 223 -20.95 8.70 -12.45
C LYS A 223 -20.12 7.59 -13.09
N ALA A 224 -19.10 7.07 -12.42
CA ALA A 224 -18.29 5.95 -12.92
C ALA A 224 -19.13 4.68 -13.13
N TYR A 225 -19.98 4.34 -12.16
CA TYR A 225 -20.95 3.24 -12.28
C TYR A 225 -21.88 3.45 -13.48
N LEU A 226 -22.50 4.62 -13.61
CA LEU A 226 -23.41 4.94 -14.71
C LEU A 226 -22.71 4.87 -16.07
N HIS A 227 -21.49 5.36 -16.16
CA HIS A 227 -20.70 5.31 -17.38
C HIS A 227 -20.43 3.86 -17.82
N LYS A 228 -19.97 3.01 -16.89
CA LYS A 228 -19.74 1.58 -17.17
C LYS A 228 -21.04 0.88 -17.58
N MET A 229 -22.15 1.10 -16.87
CA MET A 229 -23.44 0.47 -17.19
C MET A 229 -24.07 0.93 -18.51
N ARG A 230 -23.80 2.16 -18.96
CA ARG A 230 -24.28 2.69 -20.25
C ARG A 230 -23.50 2.12 -21.42
N ASN A 231 -22.20 1.95 -21.27
CA ASN A 231 -21.32 1.44 -22.32
C ASN A 231 -21.21 -0.09 -22.34
N LEU A 232 -21.84 -0.77 -21.36
CA LEU A 232 -21.85 -2.21 -21.27
C LEU A 232 -22.67 -2.85 -22.40
N VAL A 233 -21.98 -3.51 -23.31
CA VAL A 233 -22.56 -4.36 -24.35
C VAL A 233 -22.56 -5.80 -23.86
N VAL A 234 -23.72 -6.46 -23.89
CA VAL A 234 -23.87 -7.87 -23.52
C VAL A 234 -24.76 -8.60 -24.51
N GLU A 235 -24.50 -9.88 -24.73
CA GLU A 235 -25.28 -10.74 -25.63
C GLU A 235 -26.55 -11.25 -24.95
N HIS A 236 -26.48 -11.49 -23.63
CA HIS A 236 -27.58 -12.04 -22.85
C HIS A 236 -27.97 -11.16 -21.67
N LYS A 237 -29.29 -11.02 -21.43
CA LYS A 237 -29.84 -10.23 -20.31
C LYS A 237 -29.27 -10.63 -18.94
N TYR A 238 -28.98 -11.92 -18.74
CA TYR A 238 -28.43 -12.43 -17.48
C TYR A 238 -26.99 -11.95 -17.23
N GLN A 239 -26.19 -11.77 -18.28
CA GLN A 239 -24.86 -11.18 -18.16
C GLN A 239 -24.94 -9.73 -17.67
N ARG A 240 -25.96 -8.96 -18.12
CA ARG A 240 -26.19 -7.59 -17.64
C ARG A 240 -26.40 -7.56 -16.13
N LEU A 241 -27.17 -8.50 -15.59
CA LEU A 241 -27.45 -8.59 -14.15
C LEU A 241 -26.19 -8.91 -13.34
N LEU A 242 -25.33 -9.80 -13.85
CA LEU A 242 -24.06 -10.14 -13.21
C LEU A 242 -23.09 -8.96 -13.21
N TRP A 243 -22.93 -8.31 -14.37
CA TRP A 243 -22.08 -7.13 -14.51
C TRP A 243 -22.58 -5.96 -13.68
N GLU A 244 -23.89 -5.73 -13.65
CA GLU A 244 -24.45 -4.68 -12.81
C GLU A 244 -24.14 -4.91 -11.34
N ARG A 245 -24.34 -6.14 -10.85
CA ARG A 245 -24.01 -6.50 -9.47
C ARG A 245 -22.52 -6.31 -9.17
N TYR A 246 -21.65 -6.71 -10.10
CA TYR A 246 -20.21 -6.48 -10.00
C TYR A 246 -19.90 -4.99 -9.89
N TYR A 247 -20.37 -4.16 -10.82
CA TYR A 247 -20.10 -2.71 -10.79
C TYR A 247 -20.74 -2.00 -9.60
N ARG A 248 -21.86 -2.51 -9.08
CA ARG A 248 -22.46 -2.01 -7.85
C ARG A 248 -21.56 -2.27 -6.64
N PHE A 249 -20.96 -3.46 -6.55
CA PHE A 249 -20.01 -3.77 -5.49
C PHE A 249 -18.73 -2.95 -5.64
N ARG A 250 -18.26 -2.73 -6.88
CA ARG A 250 -17.16 -1.81 -7.17
C ARG A 250 -17.45 -0.38 -6.73
N LEU A 251 -18.65 0.14 -6.99
CA LEU A 251 -19.09 1.46 -6.52
C LEU A 251 -18.95 1.61 -5.00
N ILE A 252 -19.37 0.59 -4.24
CA ILE A 252 -19.22 0.61 -2.77
C ILE A 252 -17.75 0.52 -2.37
N GLN A 253 -16.97 -0.37 -3.00
CA GLN A 253 -15.53 -0.48 -2.76
C GLN A 253 -14.80 0.84 -3.03
N ASP A 254 -15.05 1.48 -4.17
CA ASP A 254 -14.44 2.76 -4.56
C ASP A 254 -14.75 3.87 -3.56
N TYR A 255 -15.98 3.88 -3.03
CA TYR A 255 -16.39 4.86 -2.03
C TYR A 255 -15.67 4.63 -0.69
N ILE A 256 -15.62 3.39 -0.20
CA ILE A 256 -14.95 3.04 1.06
C ILE A 256 -13.43 3.23 0.95
N SER A 257 -12.79 2.74 -0.11
CA SER A 257 -11.34 2.89 -0.31
C SER A 257 -10.92 4.33 -0.64
N GLY A 258 -11.87 5.17 -1.05
CA GLY A 258 -11.64 6.59 -1.30
C GLY A 258 -11.68 7.46 -0.04
N MET A 259 -11.97 6.87 1.13
CA MET A 259 -11.98 7.56 2.43
C MET A 259 -10.57 7.71 2.99
N THR A 260 -10.30 8.82 3.68
CA THR A 260 -9.15 8.91 4.59
C THR A 260 -9.49 8.21 5.91
N ASP A 261 -8.47 7.82 6.67
CA ASP A 261 -8.62 7.13 7.96
C ASP A 261 -9.56 7.87 8.92
N LEU A 262 -9.35 9.18 9.09
CA LEU A 262 -10.19 10.03 9.93
C LEU A 262 -11.63 10.10 9.42
N TYR A 263 -11.82 10.26 8.11
CA TYR A 263 -13.17 10.32 7.54
C TYR A 263 -13.91 8.99 7.70
N ALA A 264 -13.25 7.85 7.47
CA ALA A 264 -13.83 6.54 7.68
C ALA A 264 -14.21 6.30 9.14
N TRP A 265 -13.33 6.67 10.08
CA TRP A 265 -13.57 6.60 11.51
C TRP A 265 -14.80 7.41 11.93
N ASP A 266 -14.83 8.69 11.55
CA ASP A 266 -15.92 9.59 11.90
C ASP A 266 -17.24 9.18 11.26
N GLU A 267 -17.22 8.78 9.98
CA GLU A 267 -18.41 8.34 9.27
C GLU A 267 -19.01 7.07 9.90
N TYR A 268 -18.16 6.13 10.32
CA TYR A 268 -18.61 4.96 11.06
C TYR A 268 -19.27 5.35 12.38
N ARG A 269 -18.69 6.26 13.15
CA ARG A 269 -19.26 6.73 14.43
C ARG A 269 -20.59 7.45 14.26
N ARG A 270 -20.71 8.35 13.27
CA ARG A 270 -21.99 9.02 12.93
C ARG A 270 -23.08 8.03 12.61
N LEU A 271 -22.77 7.05 11.75
CA LEU A 271 -23.76 6.07 11.28
C LEU A 271 -24.14 5.05 12.36
N MET A 272 -23.27 4.85 13.36
CA MET A 272 -23.55 4.03 14.54
C MET A 272 -24.22 4.81 15.69
N ALA A 273 -24.46 6.12 15.52
CA ALA A 273 -25.06 7.01 16.53
C ALA A 273 -24.30 7.03 17.87
N VAL A 274 -22.95 7.04 17.79
CA VAL A 274 -22.03 7.11 18.95
C VAL A 274 -21.16 8.38 18.91
N GLU A 275 -21.68 9.42 18.25
CA GLU A 275 -21.13 10.77 18.19
C GLU A 275 -22.13 11.78 18.74
#